data_AF-A0A2T2Q9Q6-F1
#
_entry.id   AF-A0A2T2Q9Q6-F1
#
_cell.length_a   1.000
_cell.length_b   1.000
_cell.length_c   1.000
_cell.angle_alpha   90.00
_cell.angle_beta   90.00
_cell.angle_gamma   90.00
#
_symmetry.space_group_name_H-M   'P 1'
#
loop_
_entity.id
_entity.type
_entity.pdbx_description
1 polymer ?
#
loop_
_entity_poly.entity_id
_entity_poly.type
_entity_poly.pdbx_seq_one_letter_code
_entity_poly.pdbx_strand_id
1 'polypeptide(L)'
;MSEFAGLSDHFIMRMHEFIRNEVQADALAGTRLIGLPARHRAERLFKEIERRGLVCRPIEWPEHLADPSRDPADRPLRTIAN
;
A
#
# COMPACT_ATOMS: atom_id res chain seq x y z
N MET A 1 19.61 4.81 -11.33
CA MET A 1 19.79 3.41 -10.87
C MET A 1 18.60 3.07 -9.99
N SER A 2 17.99 1.88 -10.16
CA SER A 2 16.90 1.42 -9.28
C SER A 2 17.46 1.28 -7.85
N GLU A 3 16.78 1.83 -6.83
CA GLU A 3 17.20 1.69 -5.42
C GLU A 3 17.29 0.22 -4.98
N PHE A 4 16.70 -0.67 -5.76
CA PHE A 4 16.59 -2.09 -5.55
C PHE A 4 17.67 -2.90 -6.29
N ALA A 5 18.52 -2.27 -7.10
CA ALA A 5 19.45 -2.96 -8.01
C ALA A 5 20.44 -3.91 -7.31
N GLY A 6 20.80 -3.64 -6.05
CA GLY A 6 21.70 -4.49 -5.26
C GLY A 6 20.99 -5.57 -4.42
N LEU A 7 19.66 -5.64 -4.46
CA LEU A 7 18.89 -6.55 -3.62
C LEU A 7 18.60 -7.85 -4.37
N SER A 8 18.60 -8.98 -3.64
CA SER A 8 18.21 -10.27 -4.18
C SER A 8 16.70 -10.35 -4.42
N ASP A 9 16.29 -11.22 -5.34
CA ASP A 9 14.88 -11.46 -5.65
C ASP A 9 14.08 -11.89 -4.41
N HIS A 10 14.68 -12.74 -3.57
CA HIS A 10 14.10 -13.14 -2.29
C HIS A 10 13.79 -11.93 -1.40
N PHE A 11 14.72 -10.97 -1.32
CA PHE A 11 14.54 -9.79 -0.48
C PHE A 11 13.48 -8.84 -1.05
N ILE A 12 13.45 -8.68 -2.37
CA ILE A 12 12.42 -7.90 -3.07
C ILE A 12 11.03 -8.47 -2.82
N MET A 13 10.87 -9.79 -2.97
CA MET A 13 9.60 -10.46 -2.68
C MET A 13 9.21 -10.34 -1.21
N ARG A 14 10.17 -10.49 -0.29
CA ARG A 14 9.90 -10.34 1.14
C ARG A 14 9.46 -8.93 1.51
N MET A 15 10.08 -7.91 0.90
CA MET A 15 9.68 -6.51 1.08
C MET A 15 8.27 -6.27 0.56
N HIS A 16 7.93 -6.85 -0.59
CA HIS A 16 6.58 -6.77 -1.15
C HIS A 16 5.54 -7.38 -0.21
N GLU A 17 5.77 -8.61 0.27
CA GLU A 17 4.86 -9.28 1.22
C GLU A 17 4.77 -8.54 2.56
N PHE A 18 5.85 -7.91 3.01
CA PHE A 18 5.84 -7.09 4.21
C PHE A 18 4.88 -5.89 4.06
N ILE A 19 5.00 -5.13 2.97
CA ILE A 19 4.11 -3.99 2.71
C ILE A 19 2.65 -4.46 2.59
N ARG A 20 2.41 -5.61 1.93
CA ARG A 20 1.08 -6.21 1.84
C ARG A 20 0.47 -6.48 3.22
N ASN A 21 1.25 -7.09 4.11
CA ASN A 21 0.80 -7.42 5.46
C ASN A 21 0.58 -6.17 6.31
N GLU A 22 1.43 -5.15 6.18
CA GLU A 22 1.24 -3.87 6.87
C GLU A 22 -0.05 -3.17 6.42
N VAL A 23 -0.32 -3.13 5.11
CA VAL A 23 -1.56 -2.56 4.57
C VAL A 23 -2.78 -3.32 5.07
N GLN A 24 -2.73 -4.66 5.06
CA GLN A 24 -3.82 -5.48 5.55
C GLN A 24 -4.04 -5.30 7.05
N ALA A 25 -2.97 -5.21 7.85
CA ALA A 25 -3.05 -4.97 9.28
C ALA A 25 -3.63 -3.58 9.59
N ASP A 26 -3.20 -2.54 8.87
CA ASP A 26 -3.73 -1.18 9.00
C ASP A 26 -5.23 -1.13 8.65
N ALA A 27 -5.63 -1.80 7.58
CA ALA A 27 -7.03 -1.94 7.17
C ALA A 27 -7.88 -2.66 8.22
N LEU A 28 -7.38 -3.76 8.80
CA LEU A 28 -8.07 -4.50 9.86
C LEU A 28 -8.15 -3.72 11.18
N ALA A 29 -7.11 -2.98 11.53
CA ALA A 29 -7.08 -2.13 12.71
C ALA A 29 -7.95 -0.87 12.57
N GLY A 30 -8.39 -0.54 11.33
CA GLY A 30 -9.07 0.71 11.02
C GLY A 30 -8.18 1.94 11.21
N THR A 31 -6.86 1.73 11.26
CA THR A 31 -5.85 2.78 11.36
C THR A 31 -5.49 3.29 9.97
N ARG A 32 -4.83 4.46 9.90
CA ARG A 32 -4.34 5.06 8.65
C ARG A 32 -2.84 5.35 8.75
N LEU A 33 -2.10 4.37 9.26
CA LEU A 33 -0.65 4.47 9.46
C LEU A 33 0.09 4.32 8.13
N ILE A 34 -0.48 3.56 7.20
CA ILE A 34 0.10 3.38 5.87
C ILE A 34 -0.39 4.51 4.97
N GLY A 35 0.51 5.44 4.65
CA GLY A 35 0.20 6.60 3.81
C GLY A 35 0.68 6.48 2.35
N LEU A 36 0.44 7.55 1.59
CA LEU A 36 0.94 7.72 0.21
C LEU A 36 2.44 7.38 0.01
N PRO A 37 3.37 7.66 0.95
CA PRO A 37 4.76 7.28 0.80
C PRO A 37 4.98 5.76 0.69
N ALA A 38 4.21 4.96 1.44
CA ALA A 38 4.29 3.51 1.38
C ALA A 38 3.73 2.98 0.06
N ARG A 39 2.65 3.60 -0.45
CA ARG A 39 2.11 3.30 -1.79
C ARG A 39 3.12 3.60 -2.89
N HIS A 40 3.74 4.79 -2.89
CA HIS A 40 4.78 5.13 -3.87
C HIS A 40 5.97 4.16 -3.79
N ARG A 41 6.36 3.75 -2.58
CA ARG A 41 7.41 2.74 -2.41
C ARG A 41 7.01 1.40 -3.02
N ALA A 42 5.79 0.95 -2.79
CA ALA A 42 5.27 -0.29 -3.36
C ALA A 42 5.16 -0.24 -4.89
N GLU A 43 4.75 0.89 -5.47
CA GLU A 43 4.69 1.07 -6.93
C GLU A 43 6.07 0.97 -7.58
N ARG A 44 7.10 1.58 -6.96
CA ARG A 44 8.49 1.43 -7.42
C ARG A 44 8.99 0.00 -7.28
N LEU A 45 8.61 -0.69 -6.20
CA LEU A 45 8.94 -2.09 -5.97
C LEU A 45 8.27 -3.01 -7.01
N PHE A 46 7.02 -2.73 -7.37
CA PHE A 46 6.28 -3.49 -8.38
C PHE A 46 6.95 -3.40 -9.76
N LYS A 47 7.37 -2.21 -10.17
CA LYS A 47 8.15 -2.02 -11.41
C LYS A 47 9.44 -2.84 -11.43
N GLU A 48 10.11 -2.96 -10.29
CA GLU A 48 11.31 -3.77 -10.17
C GLU A 48 11.00 -5.27 -10.24
N ILE A 49 9.92 -5.72 -9.61
CA ILE A 49 9.42 -7.10 -9.67
C ILE A 49 9.07 -7.48 -11.11
N GLU A 50 8.34 -6.62 -11.83
CA GLU A 50 8.03 -6.79 -13.26
C GLU A 50 9.29 -6.83 -14.12
N ARG A 51 10.23 -5.91 -13.87
CA ARG A 51 11.51 -5.85 -14.60
C ARG A 51 12.32 -7.15 -14.47
N ARG A 52 12.19 -7.85 -13.35
CA ARG A 52 12.85 -9.13 -13.07
C ARG A 52 12.03 -10.35 -13.51
N GLY A 53 10.81 -10.16 -14.00
CA GLY A 53 9.92 -11.25 -14.39
C GLY A 53 9.39 -12.05 -13.20
N LEU A 54 9.39 -11.47 -12.00
CA LEU A 54 8.90 -12.11 -10.79
C LEU A 54 7.38 -11.95 -10.68
N VAL A 55 6.71 -12.99 -10.17
CA VAL A 55 5.25 -12.94 -9.93
C VAL A 55 5.01 -12.57 -8.47
N CYS A 56 4.19 -11.54 -8.24
CA CYS A 56 3.74 -11.16 -6.90
C CYS A 56 2.22 -11.02 -6.87
N ARG A 57 1.64 -11.10 -5.67
CA ARG A 57 0.20 -10.90 -5.48
C ARG A 57 -0.08 -9.41 -5.33
N PRO A 58 -1.16 -8.86 -5.91
CA PRO A 58 -1.46 -7.43 -5.78
C PRO A 58 -1.71 -7.04 -4.31
N ILE A 59 -1.30 -5.82 -3.95
CA ILE A 59 -1.58 -5.22 -2.64
C ILE A 59 -2.95 -4.53 -2.72
N GLU A 60 -3.85 -4.89 -1.80
CA GLU A 60 -5.18 -4.28 -1.69
C GLU A 60 -5.08 -2.99 -0.89
N TRP A 61 -5.04 -1.85 -1.58
CA TRP A 61 -4.95 -0.54 -0.95
C TRP A 61 -6.32 -0.09 -0.44
N PRO A 62 -6.41 0.49 0.77
CA PRO A 62 -7.68 1.00 1.30
C PRO A 62 -8.19 2.19 0.49
N GLU A 63 -9.52 2.36 0.42
CA GLU A 63 -10.20 3.32 -0.47
C GLU A 63 -9.68 4.77 -0.34
N HIS A 64 -9.37 5.20 0.87
CA HIS A 64 -8.87 6.55 1.15
C HIS A 64 -7.47 6.82 0.56
N LEU A 65 -6.73 5.77 0.21
CA LEU A 65 -5.48 5.86 -0.55
C LEU A 65 -5.69 5.56 -2.03
N ALA A 66 -6.74 4.80 -2.38
CA ALA A 66 -7.09 4.48 -3.76
C ALA A 66 -7.62 5.71 -4.51
N ASP A 67 -8.37 6.57 -3.81
CA ASP A 67 -8.93 7.81 -4.35
C ASP A 67 -8.47 9.04 -3.53
N PRO A 68 -7.43 9.78 -3.97
CA PRO A 68 -6.99 11.00 -3.30
C PRO A 68 -7.98 12.16 -3.44
N SER A 69 -9.07 12.00 -4.21
CA SER A 69 -10.11 13.02 -4.40
C SER A 69 -11.23 12.94 -3.35
N ARG A 70 -11.35 11.81 -2.65
CA ARG A 70 -12.35 11.62 -1.60
C ARG A 70 -11.82 12.19 -0.29
N ASP A 71 -11.98 13.50 -0.13
CA ASP A 71 -11.75 14.19 1.13
C ASP A 71 -12.51 13.47 2.27
N PRO A 72 -11.85 13.07 3.37
CA PRO A 72 -12.51 12.43 4.50
C PRO A 72 -13.56 13.30 5.21
N ALA A 73 -13.70 14.58 4.82
CA ALA A 73 -14.77 15.47 5.28
C ALA A 73 -16.17 15.09 4.79
N ASP A 74 -16.30 14.23 3.77
CA ASP A 74 -17.60 13.85 3.19
C ASP A 74 -18.26 12.65 3.87
N ARG A 75 -17.84 12.32 5.11
CA ARG A 75 -18.57 11.36 5.94
C ARG A 75 -19.72 12.12 6.61
N PRO A 76 -21.00 11.87 6.29
CA PRO A 76 -22.08 12.52 7.01
C PRO A 76 -21.99 12.12 8.47
N LEU A 77 -21.72 13.09 9.33
CA LEU A 77 -21.82 12.95 10.78
C LEU A 77 -23.22 12.39 11.03
N ARG A 78 -23.28 11.15 11.53
CA ARG A 78 -24.54 10.57 11.99
C ARG A 78 -25.07 11.49 13.07
N THR A 79 -26.05 12.31 12.73
CA THR A 79 -26.83 13.10 13.68
C THR A 79 -27.52 12.10 14.60
N ILE A 80 -26.90 11.83 15.74
CA ILE A 80 -27.58 11.29 16.91
C ILE A 80 -28.52 12.40 17.39
N ALA A 81 -29.76 12.36 16.91
CA ALA A 81 -30.87 13.08 17.51
C ALA A 81 -31.32 12.29 18.75
N ASN A 82 -31.31 12.97 19.89
CA ASN A 82 -31.83 12.52 21.18
C ASN A 82 -33.28 12.99 21.32
#